data_AF-A0A161Y6I9-F1
#
_entry.id   AF-A0A161Y6I9-F1
#
_cell.length_a   1.000
_cell.length_b   1.000
_cell.length_c   1.000
_cell.angle_alpha   90.00
_cell.angle_beta   90.00
_cell.angle_gamma   90.00
#
_symmetry.space_group_name_H-M   'P 1'
#
loop_
_entity.id
_entity.type
_entity.pdbx_description
1 polymer ?
#
loop_
_entity_poly.entity_id
_entity_poly.type
_entity_poly.pdbx_seq_one_letter_code
_entity_poly.pdbx_strand_id
1 'polypeptide(L)'
;MHLLTVFTSVFAVFLAAAIAESDFQTGIVNVLEARQGECGTNGIAGGHCGEVFEQRDCTGSRVNLVKPDCSQLCNKVTDKRVSSLRVSGDGNAASTVTCYMYSDDGCNAEVRRSNAVSQSWQRQCLNVEGQTVKSWKCLKGC
;
A
#
# COMPACT_ATOMS: atom_id res chain seq x y z
N MET A 1 -8.74 -67.97 -30.12
CA MET A 1 -9.23 -67.49 -31.44
C MET A 1 -9.39 -65.99 -31.34
N HIS A 2 -8.68 -65.26 -32.20
CA HIS A 2 -8.74 -63.81 -32.34
C HIS A 2 -10.11 -63.32 -32.80
N LEU A 3 -10.41 -62.06 -32.50
CA LEU A 3 -11.10 -61.02 -33.32
C LEU A 3 -11.89 -60.10 -32.37
N LEU A 4 -12.05 -58.79 -32.56
CA LEU A 4 -11.39 -57.74 -33.34
C LEU A 4 -11.95 -56.44 -32.72
N THR A 5 -11.08 -55.46 -32.51
CA THR A 5 -11.39 -54.10 -32.04
C THR A 5 -12.47 -53.40 -32.86
N VAL A 6 -13.40 -52.71 -32.19
CA VAL A 6 -14.16 -51.59 -32.76
C VAL A 6 -14.13 -50.44 -31.76
N PHE A 7 -13.30 -49.43 -32.06
CA PHE A 7 -13.31 -48.13 -31.42
C PHE A 7 -14.37 -47.26 -32.12
N THR A 8 -15.45 -46.91 -31.44
CA THR A 8 -16.33 -45.82 -31.87
C THR A 8 -16.15 -44.64 -30.94
N SER A 9 -15.38 -43.65 -31.41
CA SER A 9 -15.22 -42.33 -30.81
C SER A 9 -16.53 -41.56 -30.94
N VAL A 10 -17.32 -41.48 -29.87
CA VAL A 10 -18.41 -40.52 -29.79
C VAL A 10 -17.81 -39.17 -29.40
N PHE A 11 -17.78 -38.24 -30.34
CA PHE A 11 -17.50 -36.83 -30.09
C PHE A 11 -18.52 -36.29 -29.08
N ALA A 12 -18.12 -36.15 -27.82
CA ALA A 12 -18.88 -35.38 -26.84
C ALA A 12 -18.64 -33.89 -27.13
N VAL A 13 -19.66 -33.21 -27.64
CA VAL A 13 -19.67 -31.75 -27.77
C VAL A 13 -19.82 -31.17 -26.36
N PHE A 14 -18.72 -30.62 -25.82
CA PHE A 14 -18.78 -29.85 -24.58
C PHE A 14 -19.45 -28.51 -24.87
N LEU A 15 -20.71 -28.34 -24.46
CA LEU A 15 -21.29 -27.02 -24.24
C LEU A 15 -20.61 -26.42 -23.00
N ALA A 16 -19.61 -25.57 -23.23
CA ALA A 16 -19.12 -24.69 -22.19
C ALA A 16 -20.20 -23.62 -21.91
N ALA A 17 -21.01 -23.85 -20.88
CA ALA A 17 -21.79 -22.78 -20.28
C ALA A 17 -20.80 -21.82 -19.62
N ALA A 18 -20.54 -20.68 -20.27
CA ALA A 18 -19.82 -19.58 -19.67
C ALA A 18 -20.68 -19.03 -18.52
N ILE A 19 -20.44 -19.53 -17.32
CA ILE A 19 -20.76 -18.81 -16.09
C ILE A 19 -19.86 -17.58 -16.10
N ALA A 20 -20.44 -16.45 -16.48
CA ALA A 20 -19.85 -15.15 -16.23
C ALA A 20 -19.64 -15.04 -14.72
N GLU A 21 -18.39 -15.19 -14.29
CA GLU A 21 -17.97 -14.74 -12.97
C GLU A 21 -18.29 -13.24 -12.92
N SER A 22 -19.30 -12.91 -12.11
CA SER A 22 -19.59 -11.54 -11.70
C SER A 22 -18.38 -11.06 -10.92
N ASP A 23 -17.42 -10.47 -11.64
CA ASP A 23 -16.26 -9.78 -11.13
C ASP A 23 -16.74 -8.62 -10.25
N PHE A 24 -16.99 -8.93 -8.98
CA PHE A 24 -17.51 -8.01 -7.99
C PHE A 24 -16.39 -7.05 -7.63
N GLN A 25 -16.42 -5.89 -8.30
CA GLN A 25 -15.68 -4.66 -7.98
C GLN A 25 -14.38 -4.91 -7.24
N THR A 26 -13.35 -5.25 -8.02
CA THR A 26 -11.96 -4.92 -7.73
C THR A 26 -11.89 -3.42 -7.47
N GLY A 27 -12.11 -3.03 -6.21
CA GLY A 27 -11.80 -1.71 -5.71
C GLY A 27 -10.35 -1.44 -6.07
N ILE A 28 -10.17 -0.43 -6.91
CA ILE A 28 -8.92 0.04 -7.54
C ILE A 28 -7.71 -0.32 -6.67
N VAL A 29 -7.17 -1.53 -6.88
CA VAL A 29 -5.83 -1.89 -6.44
C VAL A 29 -4.95 -1.19 -7.44
N ASN A 30 -4.71 0.09 -7.15
CA ASN A 30 -3.63 0.83 -7.75
C ASN A 30 -2.36 0.07 -7.35
N VAL A 31 -1.96 -0.87 -8.20
CA VAL A 31 -0.58 -1.33 -8.35
C VAL A 31 0.18 -0.08 -8.79
N LEU A 32 0.44 0.80 -7.82
CA LEU A 32 1.32 1.92 -8.02
C LEU A 32 2.71 1.30 -8.07
N GLU A 33 3.21 1.04 -9.28
CA GLU A 33 4.62 1.23 -9.57
C GLU A 33 5.11 2.40 -8.72
N ALA A 34 6.19 2.20 -7.99
CA ALA A 34 6.82 3.21 -7.14
C ALA A 34 6.92 4.52 -7.92
N ARG A 35 5.93 5.42 -7.76
CA ARG A 35 5.89 6.66 -8.51
C ARG A 35 7.16 7.40 -8.12
N GLN A 36 7.99 7.70 -9.11
CA GLN A 36 9.25 8.46 -8.98
C GLN A 36 8.99 9.93 -8.62
N GLY A 37 8.04 10.20 -7.73
CA GLY A 37 7.89 11.50 -7.11
C GLY A 37 8.93 11.67 -6.02
N GLU A 38 9.40 12.90 -5.84
CA GLU A 38 10.02 13.32 -4.59
C GLU A 38 8.93 13.91 -3.69
N CYS A 39 9.16 13.85 -2.38
CA CYS A 39 8.36 14.66 -1.48
C CYS A 39 8.59 16.12 -1.84
N GLY A 40 7.53 16.93 -1.75
CA GLY A 40 7.72 18.37 -1.84
C GLY A 40 8.64 18.88 -0.73
N THR A 41 9.11 20.11 -0.87
CA THR A 41 9.96 20.72 0.15
C THR A 41 9.22 20.80 1.48
N ASN A 42 9.68 20.02 2.47
CA ASN A 42 9.12 20.02 3.82
C ASN A 42 9.00 21.46 4.34
N GLY A 43 7.83 21.81 4.88
CA GLY A 43 7.60 23.16 5.38
C GLY A 43 7.11 24.21 4.41
N ILE A 44 7.04 23.87 3.13
CA ILE A 44 6.39 24.69 2.13
C ILE A 44 4.99 24.14 1.93
N ALA A 45 4.00 25.03 1.76
CA ALA A 45 2.63 24.63 1.47
C ALA A 45 2.59 23.60 0.32
N GLY A 46 1.95 22.45 0.58
CA GLY A 46 1.94 21.34 -0.39
C GLY A 46 3.14 20.37 -0.29
N GLY A 47 4.10 20.62 0.59
CA GLY A 47 5.31 19.82 0.80
C GLY A 47 5.22 18.71 1.84
N HIS A 48 4.03 18.48 2.40
CA HIS A 48 3.76 17.38 3.32
C HIS A 48 3.89 16.03 2.61
N CYS A 49 4.39 15.02 3.33
CA CYS A 49 4.72 13.74 2.70
C CYS A 49 4.86 12.59 3.71
N GLY A 50 4.63 11.37 3.22
CA GLY A 50 5.04 10.12 3.88
C GLY A 50 5.93 9.31 2.95
N GLU A 51 7.11 8.88 3.42
CA GLU A 51 8.01 8.01 2.66
C GLU A 51 8.20 6.69 3.39
N VAL A 52 8.12 5.59 2.67
CA VAL A 52 8.17 4.24 3.25
C VAL A 52 9.44 3.55 2.82
N PHE A 53 10.13 2.88 3.75
CA PHE A 53 11.46 2.32 3.51
C PHE A 53 11.55 0.84 3.88
N GLU A 54 12.42 0.13 3.17
CA GLU A 54 12.67 -1.29 3.37
C GLU A 54 13.39 -1.58 4.69
N GLN A 55 14.29 -0.69 5.10
CA GLN A 55 15.10 -0.82 6.30
C GLN A 55 14.59 0.08 7.42
N ARG A 56 15.17 -0.11 8.60
CA ARG A 56 14.91 0.75 9.75
C ARG A 56 15.55 2.12 9.60
N ASP A 57 15.16 3.03 10.48
CA ASP A 57 15.72 4.36 10.59
C ASP A 57 15.58 5.18 9.31
N CYS A 58 14.59 4.83 8.48
CA CYS A 58 14.28 5.47 7.22
C CYS A 58 15.48 5.45 6.26
N THR A 59 16.20 4.33 6.27
CA THR A 59 17.36 4.06 5.42
C THR A 59 17.03 3.03 4.33
N GLY A 60 18.00 2.80 3.44
CA GLY A 60 17.85 1.86 2.33
C GLY A 60 16.89 2.36 1.24
N SER A 61 16.37 1.43 0.45
CA SER A 61 15.49 1.73 -0.67
C SER A 61 14.12 2.23 -0.20
N ARG A 62 13.64 3.30 -0.83
CA ARG A 62 12.27 3.76 -0.67
C ARG A 62 11.32 2.82 -1.42
N VAL A 63 10.32 2.31 -0.71
CA VAL A 63 9.26 1.43 -1.22
C VAL A 63 8.12 2.23 -1.83
N ASN A 64 7.72 3.32 -1.17
CA ASN A 64 6.55 4.10 -1.57
C ASN A 64 6.68 5.57 -1.13
N LEU A 65 5.94 6.43 -1.81
CA LEU A 65 5.70 7.82 -1.46
C LEU A 65 4.20 8.07 -1.37
N VAL A 66 3.77 8.56 -0.23
CA VAL A 66 2.40 8.95 0.06
C VAL A 66 2.34 10.48 0.06
N LYS A 67 1.34 11.04 -0.63
CA LYS A 67 0.91 12.44 -0.47
C LYS A 67 -0.31 12.45 0.46
N PRO A 68 -0.13 12.80 1.75
CA PRO A 68 -1.22 12.76 2.73
C PRO A 68 -2.40 13.66 2.36
N ASP A 69 -3.61 13.14 2.49
CA ASP A 69 -4.87 13.86 2.33
C ASP A 69 -5.92 13.29 3.30
N CYS A 70 -7.22 13.59 3.12
CA CYS A 70 -8.29 13.02 3.94
C CYS A 70 -9.00 11.81 3.32
N SER A 71 -8.47 11.22 2.24
CA SER A 71 -9.09 10.10 1.54
C SER A 71 -9.03 8.78 2.30
N GLN A 72 -8.32 8.71 3.44
CA GLN A 72 -8.10 7.49 4.23
C GLN A 72 -7.51 6.31 3.43
N LEU A 73 -6.86 6.60 2.29
CA LEU A 73 -6.33 5.59 1.39
C LEU A 73 -5.33 4.65 2.10
N CYS A 74 -5.65 3.36 2.10
CA CYS A 74 -4.80 2.31 2.64
C CYS A 74 -3.86 1.76 1.56
N ASN A 75 -2.56 1.90 1.78
CA ASN A 75 -1.52 1.37 0.90
C ASN A 75 -1.08 0.02 1.42
N LYS A 76 -0.96 -0.98 0.55
CA LYS A 76 -0.59 -2.35 0.90
C LYS A 76 0.87 -2.63 0.53
N VAL A 77 1.52 -3.47 1.33
CA VAL A 77 2.79 -4.08 0.94
C VAL A 77 2.53 -5.00 -0.25
N THR A 78 3.35 -4.86 -1.30
CA THR A 78 3.37 -5.82 -2.40
C THR A 78 4.56 -6.77 -2.20
N ASP A 79 5.70 -6.44 -2.78
CA ASP A 79 6.82 -7.37 -2.95
C ASP A 79 8.01 -7.03 -2.05
N LYS A 80 8.06 -5.77 -1.60
CA LYS A 80 9.14 -5.21 -0.79
C LYS A 80 8.72 -5.12 0.66
N ARG A 81 9.54 -5.70 1.54
CA ARG A 81 9.37 -5.55 2.99
C ARG A 81 9.35 -4.07 3.36
N VAL A 82 8.50 -3.71 4.32
CA VAL A 82 8.45 -2.38 4.92
C VAL A 82 8.87 -2.47 6.38
N SER A 83 9.79 -1.59 6.79
CA SER A 83 10.31 -1.57 8.17
C SER A 83 10.27 -0.19 8.82
N SER A 84 10.22 0.89 8.04
CA SER A 84 10.10 2.24 8.59
C SER A 84 9.35 3.20 7.67
N LEU A 85 8.89 4.31 8.26
CA LEU A 85 8.14 5.36 7.57
C LEU A 85 8.63 6.73 8.04
N ARG A 86 8.98 7.61 7.10
CA ARG A 86 9.33 9.02 7.36
C ARG A 86 8.14 9.91 7.10
N VAL A 87 7.83 10.81 8.02
CA VAL A 87 6.71 11.76 7.93
C VAL A 87 7.24 13.19 7.96
N SER A 88 6.69 14.05 7.11
CA SER A 88 6.96 15.48 7.09
C SER A 88 5.68 16.30 6.89
N GLY A 89 5.60 17.44 7.57
CA GLY A 89 4.52 18.42 7.43
C GLY A 89 4.77 19.42 6.29
N ASP A 90 3.85 20.37 6.12
CA ASP A 90 3.99 21.46 5.13
C ASP A 90 4.22 22.83 5.77
N GLY A 91 4.52 22.88 7.07
CA GLY A 91 4.78 24.12 7.82
C GLY A 91 3.52 24.80 8.35
N ASN A 92 2.33 24.32 7.99
CA ASN A 92 1.07 24.89 8.47
C ASN A 92 0.58 24.17 9.73
N ALA A 93 0.49 24.91 10.84
CA ALA A 93 0.04 24.38 12.13
C ALA A 93 -1.39 23.80 12.12
N ALA A 94 -2.27 24.30 11.25
CA ALA A 94 -3.63 23.79 11.08
C ALA A 94 -3.71 22.52 10.21
N SER A 95 -2.55 22.05 9.72
CA SER A 95 -2.45 21.00 8.72
C SER A 95 -1.34 20.02 9.15
N THR A 96 -1.68 19.20 10.14
CA THR A 96 -0.80 18.15 10.63
C THR A 96 -0.91 16.91 9.77
N VAL A 97 0.23 16.22 9.61
CA VAL A 97 0.29 14.90 8.98
C VAL A 97 0.44 13.85 10.06
N THR A 98 -0.40 12.82 10.00
CA THR A 98 -0.24 11.62 10.82
C THR A 98 -0.19 10.40 9.93
N CYS A 99 0.83 9.56 10.11
CA CYS A 99 0.96 8.30 9.40
C CYS A 99 0.87 7.11 10.35
N TYR A 100 0.36 6.01 9.82
CA TYR A 100 0.00 4.80 10.55
C TYR A 100 0.53 3.60 9.79
N MET A 101 0.99 2.59 10.51
CA MET A 101 1.43 1.31 9.99
C MET A 101 0.63 0.20 10.65
N TYR A 102 0.29 -0.83 9.88
CA TYR A 102 -0.64 -1.89 10.29
C TYR A 102 -0.08 -3.28 10.00
N SER A 103 -0.52 -4.27 10.77
CA SER A 103 -0.14 -5.68 10.59
C SER A 103 -1.07 -6.46 9.65
N ASP A 104 -2.20 -5.87 9.25
CA ASP A 104 -3.12 -6.39 8.25
C ASP A 104 -3.05 -5.59 6.94
N ASP A 105 -3.65 -6.11 5.87
CA ASP A 105 -3.65 -5.46 4.55
C ASP A 105 -4.73 -4.36 4.43
N GLY A 106 -5.66 -4.27 5.38
CA GLY A 106 -6.83 -3.37 5.31
C GLY A 106 -6.73 -2.10 6.16
N CYS A 107 -5.57 -1.82 6.76
CA CYS A 107 -5.36 -0.71 7.69
C CYS A 107 -6.30 -0.72 8.92
N ASN A 108 -6.49 -1.89 9.55
CA ASN A 108 -7.38 -2.07 10.70
C ASN A 108 -6.65 -2.37 12.02
N ALA A 109 -5.53 -3.09 11.97
CA ALA A 109 -4.74 -3.53 13.11
C ALA A 109 -3.46 -2.67 13.23
N GLU A 110 -3.59 -1.50 13.86
CA GLU A 110 -2.48 -0.54 14.03
C GLU A 110 -1.34 -1.15 14.85
N VAL A 111 -0.11 -1.07 14.33
CA VAL A 111 1.10 -1.48 15.05
C VAL A 111 1.99 -0.29 15.39
N ARG A 112 1.84 0.82 14.66
CA ARG A 112 2.60 2.04 14.90
C ARG A 112 1.89 3.26 14.32
N ARG A 113 2.11 4.41 14.96
CA ARG A 113 1.61 5.73 14.53
C ARG A 113 2.65 6.82 14.82
N SER A 114 2.72 7.80 13.92
CA SER A 114 3.50 9.03 14.10
C SER A 114 2.87 9.98 15.10
N ASN A 115 3.67 10.93 15.58
CA ASN A 115 3.11 12.14 16.12
C ASN A 115 2.49 12.94 14.97
N ALA A 116 1.61 13.88 15.31
CA ALA A 116 1.09 14.84 14.36
C ALA A 116 2.21 15.80 13.95
N VAL A 117 2.62 15.77 12.68
CA VAL A 117 3.72 16.57 12.14
C VAL A 117 3.17 17.72 11.30
N SER A 118 3.28 18.95 11.78
CA SER A 118 2.98 20.15 10.99
C SER A 118 4.22 20.91 10.55
N GLN A 119 5.28 20.91 11.37
CA GLN A 119 6.41 21.82 11.20
C GLN A 119 7.45 21.32 10.18
N SER A 120 8.02 22.29 9.45
CA SER A 120 8.96 22.13 8.34
C SER A 120 10.28 21.42 8.65
N TRP A 121 10.71 21.45 9.91
CA TRP A 121 11.99 20.91 10.36
C TRP A 121 11.82 19.60 11.15
N GLN A 122 10.58 19.30 11.56
CA GLN A 122 10.25 18.07 12.25
C GLN A 122 9.98 16.99 11.20
N ARG A 123 11.02 16.26 10.80
CA ARG A 123 10.82 14.96 10.14
C ARG A 123 10.84 13.89 11.22
N GLN A 124 9.82 13.05 11.23
CA GLN A 124 9.78 11.91 12.13
C GLN A 124 10.03 10.64 11.34
N CYS A 125 11.03 9.86 11.76
CA CYS A 125 11.15 8.48 11.32
C CYS A 125 10.45 7.55 12.31
N LEU A 126 9.66 6.64 11.79
CA LEU A 126 8.93 5.62 12.52
C LEU A 126 9.52 4.26 12.24
N ASN A 127 9.97 3.60 13.29
CA ASN A 127 10.37 2.20 13.23
C ASN A 127 9.26 1.31 13.77
N VAL A 128 9.14 0.13 13.17
CA VAL A 128 8.33 -0.96 13.70
C VAL A 128 9.24 -2.04 14.28
N GLU A 129 8.95 -2.43 15.52
CA GLU A 129 9.71 -3.46 16.24
C GLU A 129 8.87 -4.70 16.47
N GLY A 130 9.47 -5.86 16.16
CA GLY A 130 8.87 -7.17 16.43
C GLY A 130 7.60 -7.51 15.62
N GLN A 131 7.15 -6.64 14.71
CA GLN A 131 5.93 -6.85 13.94
C GLN A 131 6.16 -6.65 12.45
N THR A 132 5.48 -7.47 11.63
CA THR A 132 5.46 -7.33 10.17
C THR A 132 4.44 -6.27 9.78
N VAL A 133 4.89 -5.27 9.03
CA VAL A 133 3.99 -4.28 8.42
C VAL A 133 3.44 -4.84 7.14
N LYS A 134 2.12 -4.72 6.96
CA LYS A 134 1.40 -5.15 5.76
C LYS A 134 0.66 -4.02 5.06
N SER A 135 0.31 -2.96 5.77
CA SER A 135 -0.25 -1.77 5.15
C SER A 135 0.06 -0.50 5.93
N TRP A 136 -0.14 0.66 5.30
CA TRP A 136 0.05 1.97 5.89
C TRP A 136 -0.88 3.01 5.27
N LYS A 137 -1.15 4.09 6.00
CA LYS A 137 -1.80 5.28 5.46
C LYS A 137 -1.25 6.54 6.12
N CYS A 138 -1.42 7.67 5.43
CA CYS A 138 -1.07 8.99 5.95
C CYS A 138 -2.21 9.95 5.72
N LEU A 139 -2.53 10.74 6.73
CA LEU A 139 -3.66 11.67 6.76
C LEU A 139 -3.17 13.09 6.97
N LYS A 140 -3.88 14.07 6.42
CA LYS A 140 -3.57 15.50 6.56
C LYS A 140 -4.78 16.29 7.04
N GLY A 141 -4.71 16.89 8.24
CA GLY A 141 -5.74 17.82 8.71
C GLY A 141 -7.13 17.18 8.85
N CYS A 142 -7.15 15.88 9.12
CA CYS A 142 -8.30 15.07 9.48
C CYS A 142 -8.01 14.54 10.90
#